data_AF-A0A3C2B406-F1
#
_entry.id   AF-A0A3C2B406-F1
#
_cell.length_a   1.000
_cell.length_b   1.000
_cell.length_c   1.000
_cell.angle_alpha   90.00
_cell.angle_beta   90.00
_cell.angle_gamma   90.00
#
_symmetry.space_group_name_H-M   'P 1'
#
loop_
_entity.id
_entity.type
_entity.pdbx_description
1 polymer ?
#
loop_
_entity_poly.entity_id
_entity_poly.type
_entity_poly.pdbx_seq_one_letter_code
_entity_poly.pdbx_strand_id
1 'polypeptide(L)' 'AALLHHGPEHIGAMERYLREWMLDRDYETVGELRGSVSRRNVPDPQVYERANYYQVLHSWVPGSHR' A
#
# COMPACT_ATOMS: atom_id res chain seq x y z
N ALA A 1 -8.68 -8.34 -9.75
CA ALA A 1 -10.11 -8.67 -9.90
C ALA A 1 -10.97 -7.44 -10.24
N ALA A 2 -10.85 -6.31 -9.54
CA ALA A 2 -11.73 -5.14 -9.72
C ALA A 2 -11.93 -4.66 -11.18
N LEU A 3 -10.87 -4.46 -11.97
CA LEU A 3 -11.00 -4.01 -13.37
C LEU A 3 -11.71 -5.04 -14.27
N LEU A 4 -11.52 -6.34 -14.00
CA LEU A 4 -12.20 -7.41 -14.75
C LEU A 4 -13.71 -7.42 -14.47
N HIS A 5 -14.14 -6.99 -13.28
CA HIS A 5 -15.54 -6.94 -12.88
C HIS A 5 -16.24 -5.62 -13.22
N HIS A 6 -15.48 -4.52 -13.26
CA HIS A 6 -16.05 -3.16 -13.35
C HIS A 6 -15.64 -2.37 -14.61
N GLY A 7 -14.83 -2.98 -15.48
CA GLY A 7 -14.31 -2.32 -16.68
C GLY A 7 -13.08 -1.44 -16.43
N PRO A 8 -12.36 -1.05 -17.50
CA PRO A 8 -11.16 -0.23 -17.40
C PRO A 8 -11.42 1.16 -16.80
N GLU A 9 -12.61 1.74 -16.99
CA GLU A 9 -13.00 3.06 -16.49
C GLU A 9 -12.96 3.13 -14.95
N HIS A 10 -13.10 1.99 -14.28
CA HIS A 10 -13.06 1.89 -12.83
C HIS A 10 -11.72 2.37 -12.24
N ILE A 11 -10.63 2.36 -13.03
CA ILE A 11 -9.35 2.90 -12.59
C ILE A 11 -9.45 4.40 -12.23
N GLY A 12 -10.24 5.17 -12.96
CA GLY A 12 -10.43 6.61 -12.69
C GLY A 12 -11.21 6.85 -11.40
N ALA A 13 -12.16 5.96 -11.07
CA ALA A 13 -12.88 6.03 -9.80
C ALA A 13 -11.95 5.71 -8.61
N MET A 14 -11.09 4.69 -8.76
CA MET A 14 -10.08 4.35 -7.76
C MET A 14 -9.08 5.49 -7.56
N GLU A 15 -8.61 6.10 -8.66
CA GLU A 15 -7.68 7.23 -8.60
C GLU A 15 -8.28 8.42 -7.86
N ARG A 16 -9.52 8.82 -8.20
CA ARG A 16 -10.21 9.93 -7.53
C ARG A 16 -10.35 9.68 -6.03
N TYR A 17 -10.84 8.49 -5.67
CA TYR A 17 -10.99 8.11 -4.25
C TYR A 17 -9.66 8.17 -3.50
N LEU A 18 -8.57 7.67 -4.11
CA LEU A 18 -7.25 7.71 -3.50
C LEU A 18 -6.76 9.15 -3.31
N ARG A 19 -6.98 10.04 -4.29
CA ARG A 19 -6.62 11.46 -4.18
C ARG A 19 -7.40 12.17 -3.08
N GLU A 20 -8.72 11.96 -3.01
CA GLU A 20 -9.57 12.54 -1.95
C GLU A 20 -9.11 12.08 -0.57
N TRP A 21 -8.87 10.78 -0.40
CA TRP A 21 -8.38 10.23 0.85
C TRP A 21 -6.99 10.76 1.25
N MET A 22 -6.12 11.03 0.27
CA MET A 22 -4.81 11.65 0.50
C MET A 22 -4.94 13.09 0.98
N LEU A 23 -5.83 13.88 0.35
CA LEU A 23 -6.11 15.26 0.75
C LEU A 23 -6.69 15.33 2.16
N ASP A 24 -7.63 14.45 2.51
CA ASP A 24 -8.22 14.35 3.85
C ASP A 24 -7.20 14.03 4.96
N ARG A 25 -6.00 13.59 4.57
CA ARG A 25 -4.90 13.18 5.46
C ARG A 25 -3.66 14.04 5.30
N ASP A 26 -3.80 15.20 4.67
CA ASP A 26 -2.72 16.16 4.44
C ASP A 26 -1.53 15.58 3.67
N TYR A 27 -1.79 14.63 2.75
CA TYR A 27 -0.80 14.13 1.79
C TYR A 27 -0.97 14.83 0.44
N GLU A 28 0.01 15.64 0.06
CA GLU A 28 0.09 16.30 -1.25
C GLU A 28 0.67 15.36 -2.31
N THR A 29 1.54 14.43 -1.91
CA THR A 29 2.21 13.52 -2.83
C THR A 29 2.15 12.06 -2.41
N VAL A 30 2.21 11.16 -3.39
CA VAL A 30 2.35 9.71 -3.15
C VAL A 30 3.66 9.40 -2.39
N GLY A 31 4.67 10.27 -2.51
CA GLY A 31 5.92 10.17 -1.77
C GLY A 31 5.72 10.31 -0.25
N GLU A 32 4.92 11.28 0.19
CA GLU A 32 4.59 11.49 1.60
C GLU A 32 3.76 10.33 2.14
N LEU A 33 2.77 9.87 1.37
CA LEU A 33 1.99 8.68 1.72
C LEU A 33 2.90 7.45 1.92
N ARG A 34 3.79 7.18 0.97
CA ARG A 34 4.77 6.07 1.07
C ARG A 34 5.75 6.27 2.23
N GLY A 35 6.09 7.52 2.54
CA GLY A 35 6.98 7.88 3.64
C GLY A 35 6.34 7.72 5.02
N SER A 36 5.01 7.86 5.14
CA SER A 36 4.27 7.74 6.40
C SER A 36 4.42 6.35 7.05
N VAL A 37 4.58 5.31 6.23
CA VAL A 37 4.81 3.91 6.67
C VAL A 37 6.28 3.53 6.50
N SER A 38 7.22 4.44 6.72
CA SER A 38 8.66 4.13 6.71
C SER A 38 9.16 3.83 8.12
N ARG A 39 10.22 2.99 8.25
CA ARG A 39 10.89 2.70 9.54
C ARG A 39 11.18 3.96 10.36
N ARG A 40 11.46 5.09 9.68
CA ARG A 40 11.77 6.39 10.29
C ARG A 40 10.57 7.06 10.94
N ASN A 41 9.36 6.80 10.46
CA ASN A 41 8.13 7.45 10.89
C ASN A 41 7.23 6.57 11.78
N VAL A 42 7.64 5.31 12.05
CA VAL A 42 6.96 4.44 13.01
C VAL A 42 7.53 4.68 14.41
N PRO A 43 6.71 5.03 15.42
CA PRO A 43 7.18 5.30 16.79
C PRO A 43 7.88 4.13 17.46
N ASP A 44 7.48 2.89 17.10
CA ASP A 44 8.10 1.65 17.55
C ASP A 44 8.72 0.90 16.36
N PRO A 45 10.06 0.91 16.22
CA PRO A 45 10.77 0.18 15.17
C PRO A 45 10.43 -1.31 15.13
N GLN A 46 10.09 -1.93 16.28
CA GLN A 46 9.73 -3.35 16.33
C GLN A 46 8.40 -3.64 15.62
N VAL A 47 7.45 -2.70 15.63
CA VAL A 47 6.17 -2.85 14.92
C VAL A 47 6.40 -2.85 13.41
N TYR A 48 7.26 -1.96 12.92
CA TYR A 48 7.66 -1.92 11.52
C TYR A 48 8.38 -3.20 11.09
N GLU A 49 9.34 -3.67 11.90
CA GLU A 49 10.12 -4.88 11.61
C GLU A 49 9.23 -6.13 11.64
N ARG A 50 8.32 -6.26 12.61
CA ARG A 50 7.35 -7.38 12.67
C ARG A 50 6.43 -7.41 11.47
N ALA A 51 5.83 -6.29 11.10
CA ALA A 51 4.88 -6.25 9.97
C ALA A 51 5.56 -6.69 8.67
N ASN A 52 6.78 -6.21 8.42
CA ASN A 52 7.56 -6.61 7.25
C ASN A 52 8.01 -8.08 7.33
N TYR A 53 8.44 -8.56 8.49
CA TYR A 53 8.81 -9.95 8.69
C TYR A 53 7.64 -10.92 8.44
N TYR A 54 6.45 -10.61 8.98
CA TYR A 54 5.23 -11.36 8.71
C TYR A 54 4.89 -11.37 7.22
N GLN A 55 4.97 -10.22 6.55
CA GLN A 55 4.71 -10.14 5.11
C GLN A 55 5.68 -11.01 4.29
N VAL A 56 6.97 -11.01 4.65
CA VAL A 56 7.99 -11.84 3.97
C VAL A 56 7.69 -13.32 4.14
N LEU A 57 7.41 -13.78 5.36
CA LEU A 57 7.06 -15.17 5.62
C LEU A 57 5.80 -15.61 4.85
N HIS A 58 4.79 -14.75 4.77
CA HIS A 58 3.55 -15.04 4.05
C HIS A 58 3.63 -14.84 2.53
N SER A 59 4.64 -14.11 2.05
CA SER A 59 4.90 -13.96 0.61
C SER A 59 5.58 -15.18 -0.01
N TRP A 60 6.13 -16.06 0.82
CA TRP A 60 6.76 -17.29 0.34
C TRP A 60 5.69 -18.32 -0.02
N VAL A 61 5.59 -18.61 -1.31
CA VAL A 61 4.80 -19.73 -1.83
C VAL A 61 5.80 -20.77 -2.37
N PRO A 62 5.85 -22.00 -1.83
CA PRO A 62 6.71 -23.03 -2.38
C PRO A 62 6.28 -23.34 -3.82
N GLY A 63 7.16 -23.07 -4.79
CA GLY A 63 6.96 -23.38 -6.21
C GLY A 63 7.08 -22.21 -7.19
N SER A 64 7.36 -20.97 -6.75
CA SER A 64 7.47 -19.80 -7.64
C SER A 64 8.83 -19.67 -8.39
N HIS A 65 9.49 -20.80 -8.67
CA HIS A 65 10.61 -20.86 -9.61
C HIS A 65 10.20 -21.81 -10.75
N ARG A 66 9.64 -21.23 -11.81
CA ARG A 66 9.68 -21.80 -13.17
C ARG A 66 10.05 -20.69 -14.13
#